data_AF-A0A2E5JAA9-F1
#
_entry.id   AF-A0A2E5JAA9-F1
#
_cell.length_a   1.000
_cell.length_b   1.000
_cell.length_c   1.000
_cell.angle_alpha   90.00
_cell.angle_beta   90.00
_cell.angle_gamma   90.00
#
_symmetry.space_group_name_H-M   'P 1'
#
loop_
_entity.id
_entity.type
_entity.pdbx_description
1 polymer ?
#
loop_
_entity_poly.entity_id
_entity_poly.type
_entity_poly.pdbx_seq_one_letter_code
_entity_poly.pdbx_strand_id
1 'polypeptide(L)' 'MSDAKNTKALEEERKKIIARLLEIQKKFMELEREKGVTEKDIHHNPEGIIKEYKDEHEKLANRLVDIAHELKGSIRT' A
#
# COMPACT_ATOMS: atom_id res chain seq x y z
N MET A 1 -9.90 -28.97 -4.93
CA MET A 1 -10.93 -27.95 -4.59
C MET A 1 -10.39 -26.81 -3.71
N SER A 2 -9.14 -26.82 -3.23
CA SER A 2 -8.60 -25.78 -2.33
C SER A 2 -7.98 -24.57 -3.04
N ASP A 3 -7.38 -24.75 -4.22
CA ASP A 3 -6.56 -23.69 -4.84
C ASP A 3 -7.40 -22.51 -5.37
N ALA A 4 -8.56 -22.79 -5.98
CA ALA A 4 -9.44 -21.77 -6.52
C ALA A 4 -10.08 -20.85 -5.44
N LYS A 5 -10.29 -21.36 -4.21
CA LYS A 5 -10.76 -20.52 -3.09
C LYS A 5 -9.67 -19.56 -2.61
N ASN A 6 -8.40 -19.98 -2.69
CA ASN A 6 -7.27 -19.17 -2.26
C ASN A 6 -7.00 -18.03 -3.25
N THR A 7 -7.05 -18.30 -4.55
CA THR A 7 -6.89 -17.27 -5.60
C THR A 7 -7.95 -16.17 -5.50
N LYS A 8 -9.23 -16.52 -5.30
CA LYS A 8 -10.31 -15.52 -5.18
C LYS A 8 -10.15 -14.65 -3.92
N ALA A 9 -9.69 -15.22 -2.81
CA ALA A 9 -9.40 -14.46 -1.61
C ALA A 9 -8.23 -13.47 -1.83
N LEU A 10 -7.17 -13.91 -2.51
CA LEU A 10 -6.02 -13.08 -2.88
C LEU A 10 -6.39 -11.95 -3.85
N GLU A 11 -7.28 -12.20 -4.81
CA GLU A 11 -7.78 -11.15 -5.71
C GLU A 11 -8.60 -10.07 -4.97
N GLU A 12 -9.42 -10.47 -4.00
CA GLU A 12 -10.18 -9.54 -3.17
C GLU A 12 -9.26 -8.76 -2.21
N GLU A 13 -8.25 -9.41 -1.64
CA GLU A 13 -7.21 -8.75 -0.84
C GLU A 13 -6.44 -7.73 -1.67
N ARG A 14 -6.03 -8.09 -2.89
CA ARG A 14 -5.38 -7.18 -3.85
C ARG A 14 -6.21 -5.93 -4.11
N LYS A 15 -7.52 -6.09 -4.36
CA LYS A 15 -8.42 -4.94 -4.61
C LYS A 15 -8.50 -4.02 -3.38
N LYS A 16 -8.60 -4.58 -2.18
CA LYS A 16 -8.62 -3.81 -0.93
C LYS A 16 -7.32 -3.03 -0.72
N ILE A 17 -6.18 -3.67 -0.97
CA ILE A 17 -4.86 -3.02 -0.88
C ILE A 17 -4.76 -1.86 -1.85
N ILE A 18 -5.15 -2.05 -3.12
CA ILE A 18 -5.15 -0.97 -4.12
C ILE A 18 -6.05 0.19 -3.70
N ALA A 19 -7.28 -0.11 -3.24
CA ALA A 19 -8.19 0.92 -2.74
C ALA A 19 -7.57 1.71 -1.58
N ARG A 20 -6.91 1.02 -0.65
CA ARG A 20 -6.25 1.65 0.48
C ARG A 20 -5.05 2.51 0.08
N LEU A 21 -4.23 2.04 -0.86
CA LEU A 21 -3.11 2.82 -1.42
C LEU A 21 -3.61 4.12 -2.07
N LEU A 22 -4.72 4.07 -2.81
CA LEU A 22 -5.34 5.25 -3.42
C LEU A 22 -5.90 6.22 -2.36
N GLU A 23 -6.50 5.71 -1.28
CA GLU A 23 -6.93 6.56 -0.15
C GLU A 23 -5.75 7.29 0.49
N ILE A 24 -4.64 6.59 0.73
CA ILE A 24 -3.43 7.18 1.32
C ILE A 24 -2.89 8.28 0.40
N GLN A 25 -2.77 8.01 -0.89
CA GLN A 25 -2.33 9.02 -1.87
C GLN A 25 -3.27 10.24 -1.90
N LYS A 26 -4.59 10.02 -1.83
CA LYS A 26 -5.56 11.11 -1.78
C LYS A 26 -5.41 11.97 -0.53
N LYS A 27 -5.28 11.34 0.64
CA LYS A 27 -5.05 12.05 1.90
C LYS A 27 -3.72 12.79 1.92
N PHE A 28 -2.70 12.24 1.25
CA PHE A 28 -1.42 12.92 1.08
C PHE A 28 -1.57 14.19 0.23
N MET A 29 -2.28 14.11 -0.90
CA MET A 29 -2.59 15.30 -1.72
C MET A 29 -3.41 16.35 -0.96
N GLU A 30 -4.33 15.93 -0.09
CA GLU A 30 -5.09 16.84 0.78
C GLU A 30 -4.18 17.54 1.79
N LEU A 31 -3.25 16.81 2.41
CA LEU A 31 -2.25 17.38 3.33
C LEU A 31 -1.28 18.34 2.62
N GLU A 32 -0.84 18.00 1.41
CA GLU A 32 -0.05 18.89 0.56
C GLU A 32 -0.82 20.19 0.28
N ARG A 33 -2.10 20.09 -0.07
CA ARG A 33 -2.94 21.25 -0.39
C ARG A 33 -3.24 22.11 0.84
N GLU A 34 -3.46 21.51 1.99
CA GLU A 34 -3.91 22.19 3.20
C GLU A 34 -2.75 22.79 4.00
N LYS A 35 -1.62 22.09 4.07
CA LYS A 35 -0.46 22.50 4.88
C LYS A 35 0.78 22.87 4.05
N GLY A 36 0.76 22.67 2.73
CA GLY A 36 1.93 22.88 1.87
C GLY A 36 3.04 21.85 2.09
N VAL A 37 2.76 20.74 2.78
CA VAL A 37 3.77 19.77 3.21
C VAL A 37 3.98 18.75 2.11
N THR A 38 5.15 18.76 1.50
CA THR A 38 5.49 17.93 0.34
C THR A 38 6.13 16.61 0.72
N GLU A 39 6.26 15.71 -0.27
CA GLU A 39 6.97 14.44 -0.11
C GLU A 39 8.45 14.61 0.35
N LYS A 40 9.05 15.78 0.11
CA LYS A 40 10.40 16.12 0.59
C LYS A 40 10.44 16.51 2.07
N ASP A 41 9.32 16.97 2.62
CA ASP A 41 9.19 17.35 4.02
C ASP A 41 8.98 16.13 4.92
N ILE A 42 8.63 14.98 4.34
CA ILE A 42 8.56 13.66 5.00
C ILE A 42 9.90 13.30 5.67
N HIS A 43 11.01 13.66 5.04
CA HIS A 43 12.35 13.40 5.58
C HIS A 43 12.74 14.37 6.70
N HIS A 44 12.06 15.51 6.80
CA HIS A 44 12.33 16.54 7.79
C HIS A 44 11.36 16.49 8.99
N ASN A 45 10.25 15.74 8.87
CA ASN A 45 9.29 15.55 9.95
C ASN A 45 9.21 14.06 10.36
N PRO A 46 10.10 13.60 11.25
CA PRO A 46 10.25 12.18 11.61
C PRO A 46 9.11 11.64 12.49
N GLU A 47 8.16 12.48 12.89
CA GLU A 47 6.97 12.09 13.66
C GLU A 47 5.72 12.80 13.13
N GLY A 48 4.69 12.02 12.84
CA GLY A 48 3.38 12.53 12.44
C GLY A 48 2.69 11.66 11.39
N ILE A 49 1.48 12.11 11.03
CA ILE A 49 0.57 11.51 10.04
C ILE A 49 1.27 11.05 8.75
N ILE A 50 2.31 11.78 8.33
CA ILE A 50 3.07 11.50 7.11
C ILE A 50 3.94 10.24 7.21
N LYS A 51 4.59 10.01 8.37
CA LYS A 51 5.37 8.80 8.60
C LYS A 51 4.47 7.58 8.67
N GLU A 52 3.32 7.71 9.32
CA GLU A 52 2.30 6.65 9.34
C GLU A 52 1.82 6.30 7.92
N TYR A 53 1.61 7.30 7.06
CA TYR A 53 1.27 7.05 5.66
C TYR A 53 2.37 6.33 4.89
N LYS A 54 3.63 6.73 5.09
CA LYS A 54 4.76 6.08 4.43
C LYS A 54 4.88 4.62 4.87
N ASP A 55 4.83 4.36 6.18
CA ASP A 55 4.96 3.02 6.75
C ASP A 55 3.78 2.12 6.33
N GLU A 56 2.56 2.67 6.31
CA GLU A 56 1.37 1.95 5.84
C GLU A 56 1.45 1.66 4.34
N HIS A 57 1.83 2.64 3.52
CA HIS A 57 2.03 2.46 2.09
C HIS A 57 3.09 1.40 1.78
N GLU A 58 4.24 1.42 2.46
CA GLU A 58 5.32 0.45 2.26
C GLU A 58 4.88 -0.98 2.62
N LYS A 59 4.17 -1.15 3.75
CA LYS A 59 3.60 -2.45 4.13
C LYS A 59 2.61 -2.97 3.09
N LEU A 60 1.71 -2.11 2.61
CA LEU A 60 0.71 -2.46 1.61
C LEU A 60 1.34 -2.78 0.25
N ALA A 61 2.36 -2.04 -0.16
CA ALA A 61 3.11 -2.28 -1.40
C ALA A 61 3.85 -3.63 -1.35
N ASN A 62 4.52 -3.94 -0.24
CA ASN A 62 5.17 -5.24 -0.04
C ASN A 62 4.14 -6.39 -0.09
N ARG A 63 3.01 -6.24 0.60
CA ARG A 63 1.94 -7.26 0.55
C ARG A 63 1.36 -7.43 -0.85
N LEU A 64 1.23 -6.35 -1.62
CA LEU A 64 0.77 -6.41 -3.02
C LEU A 64 1.72 -7.25 -3.89
N VAL A 65 3.03 -7.11 -3.68
CA VAL A 65 4.07 -7.90 -4.36
C VAL A 65 4.00 -9.37 -3.94
N ASP A 66 3.81 -9.66 -2.66
CA ASP A 66 3.64 -11.03 -2.16
C ASP A 66 2.41 -11.70 -2.80
N ILE A 67 1.27 -11.00 -2.84
CA ILE A 67 0.06 -11.48 -3.52
C ILE A 67 0.34 -11.73 -5.01
N ALA A 68 1.10 -10.87 -5.67
CA ALA A 68 1.48 -11.09 -7.08
C ALA A 68 2.33 -12.35 -7.27
N HIS A 69 3.25 -12.63 -6.35
CA HIS A 69 4.04 -13.88 -6.36
C HIS A 69 3.17 -15.11 -6.07
N GLU A 70 2.28 -15.04 -5.07
CA GLU A 70 1.35 -16.11 -4.70
C GLU A 70 0.38 -16.43 -5.85
N LEU A 71 -0.13 -15.42 -6.56
CA LEU A 71 -1.03 -15.59 -7.71
C LEU A 71 -0.32 -16.14 -8.96
N LYS A 72 0.94 -15.73 -9.21
CA LYS A 72 1.71 -16.16 -10.38
C LYS A 72 2.47 -17.47 -10.16
N GLY A 73 2.53 -17.97 -8.91
CA GLY A 73 3.27 -19.16 -8.54
C GLY A 73 4.80 -19.01 -8.66
N SER A 74 5.33 -17.80 -8.50
CA SER A 74 6.76 -17.54 -8.66
C SER A 74 7.51 -17.76 -7.34
N ILE A 75 8.34 -18.80 -7.30
CA ILE A 75 9.31 -19.04 -6.23
C ILE A 75 10.34 -17.89 -6.28
N ARG A 76 10.57 -17.20 -5.16
CA ARG A 76 11.74 -16.32 -5.00
C ARG A 76 12.98 -17.22 -5.00
N THR A 77 13.66 -17.33 -6.14
CA THR A 77 15.06 -17.78 -6.23
C THR A 77 15.98 -16.58 -6.28
#